data_AF-A0A1G5LLH1-F1
#
_entry.id   AF-A0A1G5LLH1-F1
#
_cell.length_a   1.000
_cell.length_b   1.000
_cell.length_c   1.000
_cell.angle_alpha   90.00
_cell.angle_beta   90.00
_cell.angle_gamma   90.00
#
_symmetry.space_group_name_H-M   'P 1'
#
loop_
_entity.id
_entity.type
_entity.pdbx_description
1 polymer ?
#
loop_
_entity_poly.entity_id
_entity_poly.type
_entity_poly.pdbx_seq_one_letter_code
_entity_poly.pdbx_strand_id
1 'polypeptide(L)' 'MDYIILAGIVVAAIGLLLLIVTTKYTGGPNWGYPYRTTNKALSALGWLFLIIGLVIIVFKAKLNGQLD' A
#
# COMPACT_ATOMS: atom_id res chain seq x y z
N MET A 1 5.30 -15.78 -14.76
CA MET A 1 4.78 -14.52 -14.16
C MET A 1 5.69 -13.41 -14.61
N ASP A 2 5.16 -12.27 -15.07
CA ASP A 2 5.98 -11.13 -15.46
C ASP A 2 6.76 -10.62 -14.23
N TYR A 3 8.10 -10.66 -14.31
CA TYR A 3 8.98 -10.26 -13.20
C TYR A 3 8.73 -8.80 -12.76
N ILE A 4 8.22 -7.95 -13.66
CA ILE A 4 7.93 -6.56 -13.35
C ILE A 4 6.63 -6.45 -12.55
N ILE A 5 5.62 -7.26 -12.87
CA ILE A 5 4.40 -7.35 -12.05
C ILE A 5 4.74 -7.91 -10.67
N LEU A 6 5.61 -8.94 -10.60
CA LEU A 6 6.08 -9.47 -9.32
C LEU A 6 6.80 -8.40 -8.48
N ALA A 7 7.67 -7.59 -9.09
CA ALA A 7 8.32 -6.48 -8.41
C ALA A 7 7.31 -5.45 -7.90
N GLY A 8 6.29 -5.11 -8.69
CA GLY A 8 5.21 -4.22 -8.27
C GLY A 8 4.43 -4.76 -7.06
N ILE A 9 4.16 -6.07 -7.02
CA ILE A 9 3.50 -6.74 -5.89
C ILE A 9 4.37 -6.67 -4.63
N VAL A 10 5.67 -6.95 -4.75
CA VAL A 10 6.60 -6.87 -3.61
C VAL A 10 6.65 -5.45 -3.04
N VAL A 11 6.74 -4.44 -3.90
CA VAL A 11 6.75 -3.02 -3.49
C VAL A 11 5.44 -2.65 -2.80
N ALA A 12 4.29 -3.06 -3.35
CA ALA A 12 2.99 -2.83 -2.73
C ALA A 12 2.85 -3.53 -1.37
N ALA A 13 3.34 -4.77 -1.25
CA ALA A 13 3.32 -5.54 -0.01
C ALA A 13 4.16 -4.87 1.10
N ILE A 14 5.35 -4.36 0.77
CA ILE A 14 6.18 -3.59 1.72
C ILE A 14 5.43 -2.34 2.19
N GLY A 15 4.80 -1.61 1.27
CA GLY A 15 3.98 -0.45 1.62
C GLY A 15 2.83 -0.80 2.57
N LEU A 16 2.15 -1.90 2.30
CA LEU A 16 1.04 -2.40 3.12
C LEU A 16 1.50 -2.82 4.52
N LEU A 17 2.64 -3.50 4.63
CA LEU A 17 3.24 -3.86 5.93
C LEU A 17 3.60 -2.63 6.75
N LEU A 18 4.18 -1.59 6.13
CA LEU A 18 4.48 -0.34 6.81
C LEU A 18 3.20 0.33 7.33
N LEU A 19 2.12 0.33 6.55
CA LEU A 19 0.83 0.85 6.99
C LEU A 19 0.25 0.08 8.16
N ILE A 20 0.33 -1.26 8.15
CA ILE A 20 -0.13 -2.12 9.25
C ILE A 20 0.66 -1.80 10.52
N VAL A 21 1.99 -1.74 10.45
CA VAL A 21 2.85 -1.48 11.61
C VAL A 21 2.66 -0.06 12.17
N THR A 22 2.40 0.90 11.30
CA THR A 22 2.15 2.30 11.71
C THR A 22 0.72 2.56 12.14
N THR A 23 -0.21 1.63 11.92
CA THR A 23 -1.61 1.78 12.34
C THR A 23 -1.83 1.16 13.70
N LYS A 24 -2.28 1.98 14.65
CA LYS A 24 -2.63 1.54 16.00
C LYS A 24 -4.13 1.70 16.21
N TYR A 25 -4.75 0.68 16.80
CA TYR A 25 -6.09 0.79 17.36
C TYR A 25 -6.04 1.57 18.67
N THR A 26 -6.83 2.65 18.74
CA THR A 26 -6.82 3.61 19.85
C THR A 26 -8.09 3.57 20.69
N GLY A 27 -8.84 2.45 20.62
CA GLY A 27 -10.14 2.21 21.28
C GLY A 27 -10.48 3.14 22.45
N GLY A 28 -11.44 4.02 22.22
CA GLY A 28 -11.94 5.08 23.10
C GLY A 28 -13.10 5.81 22.41
N PRO A 29 -13.74 6.83 23.01
CA PRO A 29 -14.97 7.48 22.53
C PRO A 29 -14.82 8.29 21.22
N ASN A 30 -13.89 7.93 20.33
CA ASN A 30 -13.86 8.37 18.94
C ASN A 30 -14.79 7.47 18.11
N TRP A 31 -16.10 7.75 18.16
CA TRP A 31 -17.20 7.04 17.49
C TRP A 31 -17.16 7.02 15.94
N GLY A 32 -16.00 7.22 15.31
CA GLY A 32 -15.85 7.21 13.85
C GLY A 32 -14.42 6.99 13.32
N TYR A 33 -13.39 7.16 14.15
CA TYR A 33 -11.98 6.96 13.75
C TYR A 33 -11.21 6.21 14.84
N PRO A 34 -11.43 4.89 14.97
CA PRO A 34 -10.77 4.08 16.00
C PRO A 34 -9.29 3.82 15.71
N TYR A 35 -8.85 4.06 14.48
CA TYR A 35 -7.47 3.84 14.03
C TYR A 35 -6.70 5.17 13.92
N ARG A 36 -5.50 5.21 14.50
CA ARG A 36 -4.58 6.33 14.36
C ARG A 36 -3.21 5.85 13.89
N THR A 37 -2.58 6.66 13.06
CA THR A 37 -1.18 6.45 12.67
C THR A 37 -0.26 6.85 13.84
N THR A 38 0.60 5.93 14.28
CA THR A 38 1.63 6.19 15.31
C THR A 38 2.82 6.96 14.76
N ASN A 39 3.18 6.76 13.49
CA ASN A 39 4.25 7.48 12.82
C ASN A 39 3.82 7.99 11.44
N LYS A 40 3.55 9.29 11.34
CA LYS A 40 3.04 9.93 10.12
C LYS A 40 4.02 9.81 8.95
N ALA A 41 5.33 9.91 9.20
CA ALA A 41 6.34 9.84 8.15
C ALA A 41 6.44 8.42 7.56
N LEU A 42 6.48 7.39 8.42
CA LEU A 42 6.50 5.99 7.97
C LEU A 42 5.18 5.58 7.29
N SER A 43 4.05 6.08 7.76
CA SER A 43 2.75 5.85 7.11
C SER A 43 2.69 6.49 5.72
N ALA A 44 3.21 7.72 5.57
CA ALA A 44 3.31 8.38 4.26
C ALA A 44 4.21 7.59 3.29
N LEU A 45 5.34 7.05 3.75
CA LEU A 45 6.19 6.16 2.95
C LEU A 45 5.47 4.85 2.59
N GLY A 46 4.70 4.28 3.52
CA GLY A 46 3.88 3.10 3.27
C GLY A 46 2.86 3.33 2.15
N TRP A 47 2.14 4.45 2.19
CA TRP A 47 1.24 4.87 1.11
C TRP A 47 1.97 5.11 -0.21
N LEU A 48 3.13 5.74 -0.19
CA LEU A 48 3.94 5.99 -1.39
C LEU A 48 4.34 4.67 -2.06
N PHE A 49 4.87 3.70 -1.30
CA PHE A 49 5.22 2.39 -1.84
C PHE A 49 3.99 1.64 -2.36
N LEU A 50 2.86 1.71 -1.66
CA LEU A 50 1.63 1.05 -2.09
C LEU A 50 1.12 1.62 -3.43
N ILE A 51 1.12 2.95 -3.58
CA ILE A 51 0.73 3.61 -4.84
C ILE A 51 1.69 3.26 -5.97
N ILE A 52 3.01 3.33 -5.74
CA ILE A 52 4.01 3.01 -6.77
C ILE A 52 3.87 1.55 -7.22
N GLY A 53 3.73 0.61 -6.28
CA GLY A 53 3.54 -0.81 -6.59
C GLY A 53 2.28 -1.05 -7.42
N LEU A 54 1.16 -0.42 -7.07
CA LEU A 54 -0.09 -0.51 -7.84
C LEU A 54 0.06 0.08 -9.25
N VAL A 55 0.71 1.24 -9.40
CA VAL A 55 0.94 1.85 -10.71
C VAL A 55 1.74 0.92 -11.61
N ILE A 56 2.79 0.28 -11.10
CA ILE A 56 3.59 -0.69 -11.86
C ILE A 56 2.73 -1.86 -12.32
N ILE A 57 1.92 -2.43 -11.43
CA ILE A 57 1.04 -3.57 -11.74
C ILE A 57 0.02 -3.18 -12.82
N VAL A 58 -0.72 -2.09 -12.61
CA VAL A 58 -1.79 -1.65 -13.52
C VAL A 58 -1.21 -1.28 -14.89
N PHE A 59 -0.11 -0.52 -14.92
CA PHE A 59 0.50 -0.11 -16.18
C PHE A 59 1.04 -1.31 -16.96
N LYS A 60 1.70 -2.27 -16.30
CA LYS A 60 2.15 -3.50 -16.95
C LYS A 60 1.01 -4.41 -17.39
N ALA A 61 -0.02 -4.58 -16.58
CA ALA A 61 -1.19 -5.37 -16.95
C ALA A 61 -1.89 -4.76 -18.18
N LYS A 62 -1.96 -3.43 -18.28
CA LYS A 62 -2.47 -2.72 -19.46
C LYS A 62 -1.60 -2.95 -20.70
N LEU A 63 -0.27 -2.83 -20.57
CA LEU A 63 0.66 -3.11 -21.68
C LEU A 63 0.61 -4.57 -22.16
N ASN A 64 0.28 -5.49 -21.26
CA ASN A 64 0.11 -6.90 -21.58
C ASN A 64 -1.28 -7.23 -22.15
N GLY A 65 -2.16 -6.23 -22.35
CA GLY A 65 -3.52 -6.43 -22.87
C GLY A 65 -4.45 -7.18 -21.91
N GLN A 66 -4.14 -7.24 -20.61
CA GLN A 66 -4.92 -7.96 -19.60
C GLN A 66 -6.06 -7.12 -19.00
N LEU A 67 -6.04 -5.81 -19.26
CA LEU A 67 -6.99 -4.82 -18.74
C LEU A 67 -7.81 -4.14 -19.85
N ASP A 68 -7.73 -4.63 -21.09
CA ASP A 68 -8.58 -4.23 -22.22
C ASP A 68 -9.79 -5.17 -22.37
#